data_AF-A0A2M7KWM9-F1
#
_entry.id   AF-A0A2M7KWM9-F1
#
_cell.length_a   1.000
_cell.length_b   1.000
_cell.length_c   1.000
_cell.angle_alpha   90.00
_cell.angle_beta   90.00
_cell.angle_gamma   90.00
#
_symmetry.space_group_name_H-M   'P 1'
#
loop_
_entity.id
_entity.type
_entity.pdbx_description
1 polymer ?
#
loop_
_entity_poly.entity_id
_entity_poly.type
_entity_poly.pdbx_seq_one_letter_code
_entity_poly.pdbx_strand_id
1 'polypeptide(L)'
;MTERIPLIAWYQDGTMAWIDAQGVAFPPRGQPGNLISVVANGNPPQVQPDPQSTGAGPQIAGAGPQQSTGQKPPFLDPAMVQAIINLSAYVPGGPAMVYDTTYGLGWQDAHGWQVYFGQNTDDIPMKLKVYQAIVDTLTNKGIRPTLISVEYLDAPFYK
;
A
#
# COMPACT_ATOMS: atom_id res chain seq x y z
N MET A 1 -22.75 -14.68 -7.56
CA MET A 1 -21.93 -14.09 -6.48
C MET A 1 -20.55 -14.71 -6.61
N THR A 2 -19.54 -13.95 -7.03
CA THR A 2 -18.18 -14.47 -7.22
C THR A 2 -17.47 -14.43 -5.88
N GLU A 3 -16.86 -15.54 -5.46
CA GLU A 3 -16.03 -15.58 -4.26
C GLU A 3 -14.80 -14.66 -4.44
N ARG A 4 -14.50 -13.85 -3.43
CA ARG A 4 -13.36 -12.91 -3.46
C ARG A 4 -12.09 -13.64 -3.04
N ILE A 5 -11.01 -13.45 -3.78
CA ILE A 5 -9.70 -14.05 -3.50
C ILE A 5 -8.87 -13.04 -2.71
N PRO A 6 -8.52 -13.33 -1.44
CA PRO A 6 -7.67 -12.45 -0.64
C PRO A 6 -6.23 -12.46 -1.16
N LEU A 7 -5.59 -11.28 -1.16
CA LEU A 7 -4.17 -11.11 -1.49
C LEU A 7 -3.36 -10.53 -0.32
N ILE A 8 -3.99 -9.66 0.46
CA ILE A 8 -3.33 -8.92 1.54
C ILE A 8 -4.05 -9.21 2.87
N ALA A 9 -3.26 -9.46 3.91
CA ALA A 9 -3.69 -9.39 5.30
C ALA A 9 -3.27 -8.03 5.86
N TRP A 10 -4.25 -7.15 6.08
CA TRP A 10 -4.06 -5.79 6.58
C TRP A 10 -4.27 -5.74 8.08
N TYR A 11 -3.24 -5.33 8.82
CA TYR A 11 -3.25 -5.18 10.26
C TYR A 11 -3.26 -3.70 10.63
N GLN A 12 -4.26 -3.27 11.39
CA GLN A 12 -4.38 -1.88 11.83
C GLN A 12 -5.11 -1.82 13.16
N ASP A 13 -4.58 -1.05 14.12
CA ASP A 13 -5.21 -0.80 15.44
C ASP A 13 -5.64 -2.09 16.17
N GLY A 14 -4.84 -3.16 16.04
CA GLY A 14 -5.11 -4.48 16.64
C GLY A 14 -6.17 -5.32 15.91
N THR A 15 -6.68 -4.85 14.77
CA THR A 15 -7.63 -5.56 13.91
C THR A 15 -6.96 -6.09 12.65
N MET A 16 -7.55 -7.14 12.06
CA MET A 16 -7.10 -7.73 10.79
C MET A 16 -8.25 -7.77 9.80
N ALA A 17 -7.98 -7.32 8.58
CA ALA A 17 -8.88 -7.47 7.43
C ALA A 17 -8.16 -8.17 6.27
N TRP A 18 -8.92 -8.89 5.44
CA TRP A 18 -8.41 -9.40 4.16
C TRP A 18 -8.83 -8.48 3.03
N ILE A 19 -7.93 -8.25 2.09
CA ILE A 19 -8.14 -7.33 0.97
C ILE A 19 -7.86 -8.08 -0.34
N ASP A 20 -8.74 -7.91 -1.31
CA ASP A 20 -8.59 -8.46 -2.66
C ASP A 20 -7.91 -7.49 -3.64
N ALA A 21 -7.75 -7.93 -4.90
CA ALA A 21 -7.13 -7.15 -5.97
C ALA A 21 -7.85 -5.82 -6.27
N GLN A 22 -9.13 -5.68 -5.90
CA GLN A 22 -9.92 -4.47 -6.11
C GLN A 22 -9.89 -3.54 -4.89
N GLY A 23 -9.08 -3.86 -3.87
CA GLY A 23 -8.96 -3.06 -2.65
C GLY A 23 -10.16 -3.19 -1.72
N VAL A 24 -11.02 -4.20 -1.91
CA VAL A 24 -12.18 -4.41 -1.04
C VAL A 24 -11.76 -5.19 0.20
N ALA A 25 -11.95 -4.59 1.37
CA ALA A 25 -11.70 -5.23 2.66
C ALA A 25 -12.90 -6.08 3.10
N PHE A 26 -12.62 -7.27 3.66
CA PHE A 26 -13.61 -8.18 4.21
C PHE A 26 -13.06 -8.94 5.43
N PRO A 27 -13.93 -9.52 6.29
CA PRO A 27 -13.50 -10.25 7.46
C PRO A 27 -12.62 -11.46 7.10
N PRO A 28 -11.58 -11.75 7.92
CA PRO A 28 -10.72 -12.90 7.69
C PRO A 28 -11.47 -14.22 7.89
N ARG A 29 -11.15 -15.23 7.07
CA ARG A 29 -11.78 -16.56 7.13
C ARG A 29 -10.88 -17.64 7.74
N GLY A 30 -9.83 -17.24 8.45
CA GLY A 30 -8.87 -18.14 9.06
C GLY A 30 -7.51 -17.49 9.24
N GLN A 31 -6.46 -18.31 9.23
CA GLN A 31 -5.08 -17.83 9.28
C GLN A 31 -4.68 -17.18 7.95
N PRO A 32 -3.82 -16.15 7.98
CA PRO A 32 -3.38 -15.44 6.78
C PRO A 32 -2.54 -16.30 5.83
N GLY A 33 -1.89 -17.39 6.30
CA GLY A 33 -1.12 -18.28 5.43
C GLY A 33 -0.10 -17.54 4.58
N ASN A 34 -0.28 -17.55 3.26
CA ASN A 34 0.61 -16.92 2.29
C ASN A 34 0.20 -15.50 1.87
N LEU A 35 -0.79 -14.89 2.56
CA LEU A 35 -1.19 -13.52 2.29
C LEU A 35 -0.06 -12.56 2.62
N ILE A 36 0.06 -11.53 1.77
CA ILE A 36 1.00 -10.44 1.99
C ILE A 36 0.56 -9.70 3.25
N SER A 37 1.40 -9.72 4.30
CA SER A 37 1.10 -9.05 5.56
C SER A 37 1.53 -7.59 5.50
N VAL A 38 0.59 -6.67 5.78
CA VAL A 38 0.83 -5.23 5.86
C VAL A 38 0.39 -4.72 7.21
N VAL A 39 1.29 -4.06 7.95
CA VAL A 39 1.00 -3.37 9.21
C VAL A 39 0.86 -1.89 8.92
N ALA A 40 -0.28 -1.31 9.28
CA ALA A 40 -0.62 0.06 8.97
C ALA A 40 -0.54 0.98 10.19
N ASN A 41 0.22 2.06 10.05
CA ASN A 41 0.34 3.17 10.99
C ASN A 41 -0.52 4.34 10.51
N GLY A 42 -1.84 4.13 10.51
CA GLY A 42 -2.84 5.11 10.11
C GLY A 42 -3.70 4.67 8.93
N ASN A 43 -4.70 5.49 8.61
CA ASN A 43 -5.71 5.14 7.61
C ASN A 43 -5.17 5.31 6.19
N PRO A 44 -5.41 4.35 5.28
CA PRO A 44 -5.06 4.52 3.88
C PRO A 44 -5.88 5.64 3.22
N PRO A 45 -5.38 6.23 2.12
CA PRO A 45 -6.09 7.28 1.42
C PRO A 45 -7.45 6.75 0.99
N GLN A 46 -8.53 7.39 1.45
CA GLN A 46 -9.87 6.97 1.09
C GLN A 46 -10.11 7.30 -0.39
N VAL A 47 -10.57 6.31 -1.17
CA VAL A 47 -11.03 6.56 -2.55
C VAL A 47 -12.32 7.38 -2.44
N GLN A 48 -12.19 8.70 -2.59
CA GLN A 48 -13.34 9.60 -2.62
C GLN A 48 -14.08 9.38 -3.95
N PRO A 49 -15.40 9.12 -3.92
CA PRO A 49 -16.20 9.16 -5.14
C PRO A 49 -16.09 10.57 -5.76
N ASP A 50 -15.73 10.65 -7.04
CA ASP A 50 -15.66 11.92 -7.76
C ASP A 50 -16.99 12.69 -7.62
N PRO A 51 -17.00 13.90 -7.02
CA PRO A 51 -18.24 14.68 -6.88
C PRO A 51 -18.89 15.01 -8.22
N GLN A 52 -18.10 15.11 -9.30
CA GLN A 52 -18.56 15.42 -10.66
C GLN A 52 -19.09 14.21 -11.46
N SER A 53 -19.03 12.99 -10.90
CA SER A 53 -19.74 11.84 -11.47
C SER A 53 -21.25 11.86 -11.15
N THR A 54 -21.73 12.89 -10.44
CA THR A 54 -23.16 13.25 -10.44
C THR A 54 -23.49 13.89 -11.79
N GLY A 55 -24.04 13.07 -12.70
CA GLY A 55 -24.30 13.47 -14.09
C GLY A 55 -25.08 14.78 -14.23
N ALA A 56 -24.40 15.81 -14.70
CA ALA A 56 -25.01 16.98 -15.33
C ALA A 56 -24.95 16.84 -16.86
N GLY A 57 -25.49 15.75 -17.38
CA GLY A 57 -25.84 15.63 -18.80
C GLY A 57 -27.30 16.06 -19.00
N PRO A 58 -27.67 16.73 -20.12
CA PRO A 58 -29.06 17.02 -20.40
C PRO A 58 -29.88 15.73 -20.39
N GLN A 59 -30.93 15.71 -19.56
CA GLN A 59 -31.81 14.56 -19.36
C GLN A 59 -32.55 14.27 -20.68
N ILE A 60 -32.04 13.34 -21.46
CA ILE A 60 -32.76 12.78 -22.60
C ILE A 60 -33.82 11.84 -22.01
N ALA A 61 -35.08 12.24 -22.07
CA ALA A 61 -36.21 11.44 -21.61
C ALA A 61 -36.31 10.15 -22.45
N GLY A 62 -35.74 9.05 -21.96
CA GLY A 62 -35.80 7.77 -22.66
C GLY A 62 -34.83 6.67 -22.25
N ALA A 63 -33.79 6.95 -21.44
CA ALA A 63 -32.90 5.89 -20.94
C ALA A 63 -33.32 5.47 -19.52
N GLY A 64 -33.48 4.16 -19.31
CA GLY A 64 -33.90 3.55 -18.05
C GLY A 64 -33.01 3.93 -16.86
N PRO A 65 -33.41 3.57 -15.63
CA PRO A 65 -32.75 4.03 -14.40
C PRO A 65 -31.28 3.64 -14.41
N GLN A 66 -30.42 4.64 -14.61
CA GLN A 66 -28.97 4.49 -14.49
C GLN A 66 -28.68 4.30 -13.01
N GLN A 67 -28.54 3.02 -12.62
CA GLN A 67 -28.28 2.59 -11.26
C GLN A 67 -26.97 3.22 -10.77
N SER A 68 -27.07 4.23 -9.91
CA SER A 68 -26.01 4.53 -8.96
C SER A 68 -25.92 3.29 -8.05
N THR A 69 -25.07 2.33 -8.37
CA THR A 69 -24.85 1.20 -7.48
C THR A 69 -24.30 1.79 -6.18
N GLY A 70 -25.01 1.62 -5.06
CA GLY A 70 -24.56 2.00 -3.72
C GLY A 70 -23.37 1.17 -3.22
N GLN A 71 -22.40 0.90 -4.10
CA GLN A 71 -21.17 0.20 -3.78
C GLN A 71 -20.30 1.14 -2.95
N LYS A 72 -20.10 0.73 -1.68
CA LYS A 72 -19.11 1.33 -0.80
C LYS A 72 -17.77 1.41 -1.55
N PRO A 73 -17.08 2.57 -1.55
CA PRO A 73 -15.76 2.69 -2.16
C PRO A 73 -14.81 1.65 -1.56
N PRO A 74 -13.81 1.18 -2.34
CA PRO A 74 -12.86 0.20 -1.85
C PRO A 74 -12.07 0.78 -0.66
N PHE A 75 -11.61 -0.10 0.22
CA PHE A 75 -10.86 0.29 1.41
C PHE A 75 -9.45 0.78 1.05
N LEU A 76 -8.81 0.12 0.07
CA LEU A 76 -7.58 0.58 -0.58
C LEU A 76 -7.87 0.94 -2.02
N ASP A 77 -7.14 1.91 -2.56
CA ASP A 77 -7.08 2.10 -4.00
C ASP A 77 -6.48 0.84 -4.67
N PRO A 78 -7.05 0.32 -5.76
CA PRO A 78 -6.46 -0.80 -6.51
C PRO A 78 -4.99 -0.57 -6.91
N ALA A 79 -4.59 0.67 -7.20
CA ALA A 79 -3.20 1.02 -7.47
C ALA A 79 -2.30 0.78 -6.25
N MET A 80 -2.79 1.09 -5.05
CA MET A 80 -2.08 0.81 -3.80
C MET A 80 -1.96 -0.69 -3.53
N VAL A 81 -2.99 -1.49 -3.86
CA VAL A 81 -2.91 -2.96 -3.80
C VAL A 81 -1.81 -3.48 -4.72
N GLN A 82 -1.75 -2.98 -5.96
CA GLN A 82 -0.71 -3.38 -6.91
C GLN A 82 0.69 -2.98 -6.45
N ALA A 83 0.82 -1.79 -5.87
CA ALA A 83 2.05 -1.29 -5.28
C ALA A 83 2.55 -2.21 -4.14
N ILE A 84 1.66 -2.61 -3.23
CA ILE A 84 1.94 -3.58 -2.16
C ILE A 84 2.44 -4.90 -2.76
N ILE A 85 1.75 -5.45 -3.76
CA ILE A 85 2.15 -6.71 -4.41
C ILE A 85 3.55 -6.58 -5.03
N ASN A 86 3.81 -5.51 -5.77
CA ASN A 86 5.09 -5.28 -6.45
C ASN A 86 6.24 -5.13 -5.44
N LEU A 87 6.01 -4.39 -4.34
CA LEU A 87 7.02 -4.18 -3.31
C LEU A 87 7.30 -5.44 -2.50
N SER A 88 6.27 -6.26 -2.23
CA SER A 88 6.38 -7.48 -1.43
C SER A 88 7.42 -8.47 -1.96
N ALA A 89 7.62 -8.49 -3.30
CA ALA A 89 8.57 -9.36 -3.97
C ALA A 89 10.04 -9.09 -3.58
N TYR A 90 10.32 -7.93 -2.97
CA TYR A 90 11.67 -7.48 -2.63
C TYR A 90 11.96 -7.48 -1.13
N VAL A 91 10.99 -7.82 -0.28
CA VAL A 91 11.14 -7.78 1.17
C VAL A 91 12.11 -8.90 1.61
N PRO A 92 13.27 -8.58 2.19
CA PRO A 92 14.28 -9.57 2.55
C PRO A 92 13.89 -10.31 3.84
N GLY A 93 13.92 -11.65 3.82
CA GLY A 93 13.91 -12.48 5.04
C GLY A 93 12.63 -12.43 5.90
N GLY A 94 11.60 -11.67 5.48
CA GLY A 94 10.25 -11.68 6.04
C GLY A 94 10.10 -10.99 7.40
N PRO A 95 9.80 -9.68 7.39
CA PRO A 95 8.77 -9.09 8.24
C PRO A 95 7.58 -8.60 7.39
N ALA A 96 6.47 -8.25 8.06
CA ALA A 96 5.34 -7.60 7.42
C ALA A 96 5.80 -6.30 6.73
N MET A 97 5.24 -6.01 5.56
CA MET A 97 5.34 -4.66 5.02
C MET A 97 4.70 -3.67 5.97
N VAL A 98 5.15 -2.43 5.90
CA VAL A 98 4.61 -1.33 6.68
C VAL A 98 3.95 -0.35 5.73
N TYR A 99 2.77 0.12 6.09
CA TYR A 99 2.18 1.32 5.52
C TYR A 99 2.17 2.41 6.58
N ASP A 100 2.63 3.60 6.19
CA ASP A 100 2.55 4.79 7.01
C ASP A 100 1.89 5.91 6.21
N THR A 101 1.01 6.69 6.86
CA THR A 101 0.29 7.78 6.17
C THR A 101 1.19 8.91 5.70
N THR A 102 2.32 9.12 6.37
CA THR A 102 3.31 10.16 6.04
C THR A 102 4.33 9.64 5.04
N TYR A 103 4.84 8.42 5.22
CA TYR A 103 5.96 7.90 4.42
C TYR A 103 5.56 6.89 3.32
N GLY A 104 4.31 6.44 3.30
CA GLY A 104 3.81 5.47 2.33
C GLY A 104 4.22 4.04 2.65
N LEU A 105 4.54 3.28 1.59
CA LEU A 105 4.83 1.85 1.68
C LEU A 105 6.29 1.59 2.02
N GLY A 106 6.54 0.54 2.79
CA GLY A 106 7.86 0.22 3.28
C GLY A 106 7.96 -1.15 3.92
N TRP A 107 9.08 -1.41 4.57
CA TRP A 107 9.29 -2.58 5.42
C TRP A 107 10.27 -2.24 6.55
N GLN A 108 10.33 -3.15 7.51
CA GLN A 108 11.40 -3.14 8.51
C GLN A 108 12.58 -3.97 8.00
N ASP A 109 13.74 -3.36 7.90
CA ASP A 109 14.96 -4.06 7.50
C ASP A 109 15.51 -4.96 8.63
N ALA A 110 16.34 -5.95 8.30
CA ALA A 110 16.97 -6.86 9.26
C ALA A 110 17.81 -6.14 10.33
N HIS A 111 18.32 -4.94 10.04
CA HIS A 111 19.03 -4.09 11.00
C HIS A 111 18.09 -3.34 11.97
N GLY A 112 16.77 -3.50 11.82
CA GLY A 112 15.74 -2.82 12.62
C GLY A 112 15.31 -1.46 12.06
N TRP A 113 15.81 -1.06 10.88
CA TRP A 113 15.51 0.24 10.27
C TRP A 113 14.13 0.26 9.62
N GLN A 114 13.44 1.39 9.72
CA GLN A 114 12.23 1.62 8.92
C GLN A 114 12.63 2.11 7.53
N VAL A 115 12.23 1.39 6.49
CA VAL A 115 12.57 1.74 5.11
C VAL A 115 11.28 2.05 4.36
N TYR A 116 11.21 3.23 3.74
CA TYR A 116 10.04 3.68 2.99
C TYR A 116 10.37 3.99 1.53
N PHE A 117 9.45 3.63 0.64
CA PHE A 117 9.52 3.80 -0.80
C PHE A 117 8.49 4.79 -1.33
N GLY A 118 7.70 5.41 -0.44
CA GLY A 118 6.65 6.34 -0.81
C GLY A 118 5.32 5.66 -1.15
N GLN A 119 4.36 6.46 -1.61
CA GLN A 119 3.05 5.97 -2.04
C GLN A 119 3.05 5.47 -3.49
N ASN A 120 3.99 5.96 -4.30
CA ASN A 120 4.20 5.51 -5.68
C ASN A 120 5.32 4.48 -5.76
N THR A 121 5.00 3.31 -6.31
CA THR A 121 5.99 2.26 -6.57
C THR A 121 6.51 2.33 -8.00
N ASP A 122 6.66 3.54 -8.53
CA ASP A 122 7.36 3.75 -9.79
C ASP A 122 8.86 3.53 -9.55
N ASP A 123 9.53 2.92 -10.53
CA ASP A 123 10.97 2.66 -10.51
C ASP A 123 11.48 1.95 -9.24
N ILE A 124 10.69 1.03 -8.66
CA ILE A 124 11.13 0.20 -7.52
C ILE A 124 12.53 -0.39 -7.71
N PRO A 125 12.90 -0.95 -8.89
CA PRO A 125 14.25 -1.44 -9.09
C PRO A 125 15.35 -0.37 -8.90
N MET A 126 15.08 0.90 -9.25
CA MET A 126 16.01 1.99 -9.01
C MET A 126 16.01 2.42 -7.54
N LYS A 127 14.83 2.56 -6.92
CA LYS A 127 14.72 2.90 -5.48
C LYS A 127 15.44 1.86 -4.61
N LEU A 128 15.37 0.58 -4.97
CA LEU A 128 16.11 -0.50 -4.32
C LEU A 128 17.63 -0.36 -4.45
N LYS A 129 18.14 0.04 -5.61
CA LYS A 129 19.58 0.28 -5.79
C LYS A 129 20.05 1.45 -4.92
N VAL A 130 19.27 2.53 -4.87
CA VAL A 130 19.57 3.68 -4.01
C VAL A 130 19.53 3.28 -2.54
N TYR A 131 18.50 2.55 -2.12
CA TYR A 131 18.39 1.96 -0.78
C TYR A 131 19.64 1.16 -0.41
N GLN A 132 20.06 0.20 -1.25
CA GLN A 132 21.22 -0.63 -0.97
C GLN A 132 22.51 0.20 -0.85
N ALA A 133 22.71 1.18 -1.73
CA ALA A 133 23.87 2.06 -1.66
C ALA A 133 23.91 2.90 -0.36
N ILE A 134 22.74 3.34 0.14
CA ILE A 134 22.61 4.03 1.42
C ILE A 134 22.95 3.07 2.57
N VAL A 135 22.36 1.87 2.57
CA VAL A 135 22.63 0.83 3.58
C VAL A 135 24.12 0.54 3.68
N ASP A 136 24.77 0.30 2.54
CA ASP A 136 26.22 0.03 2.48
C ASP A 136 27.02 1.21 3.02
N THR A 137 26.66 2.44 2.63
CA THR A 137 27.34 3.66 3.08
C THR A 137 27.20 3.87 4.60
N LEU A 138 26.00 3.71 5.15
CA LEU A 138 25.73 3.90 6.58
C LEU A 138 26.41 2.81 7.40
N THR A 139 26.36 1.56 6.94
CA THR A 139 27.02 0.42 7.58
C THR A 139 28.54 0.61 7.62
N ASN A 140 29.15 0.99 6.49
CA ASN A 140 30.59 1.26 6.42
C ASN A 140 31.04 2.42 7.32
N LYS A 141 30.14 3.37 7.61
CA LYS A 141 30.39 4.48 8.54
C LYS A 141 30.01 4.18 9.99
N GLY A 142 29.46 2.99 10.29
CA GLY A 142 28.97 2.62 11.62
C GLY A 142 27.75 3.44 12.08
N ILE A 143 27.03 4.09 11.15
CA ILE A 143 25.84 4.89 11.44
C ILE A 143 24.63 3.96 11.51
N ARG A 144 23.81 4.12 12.55
CA ARG A 144 22.58 3.35 12.76
C ARG A 144 21.37 4.26 12.65
N PRO A 145 20.79 4.43 11.45
CA PRO A 145 19.57 5.19 11.29
C PRO A 145 18.42 4.48 11.99
N THR A 146 17.39 5.27 12.30
CA THR A 146 16.07 4.79 12.68
C THR A 146 15.16 4.67 11.46
N LEU A 147 15.40 5.51 10.44
CA LEU A 147 14.58 5.60 9.23
C LEU A 147 15.45 5.86 7.99
N ILE A 148 15.09 5.23 6.88
CA ILE A 148 15.57 5.52 5.53
C ILE A 148 14.34 5.72 4.63
N SER A 149 14.24 6.86 3.97
CA SER A 149 13.23 7.12 2.94
C SER A 149 13.89 7.25 1.58
N VAL A 150 13.36 6.50 0.61
CA VAL A 150 13.73 6.52 -0.80
C VAL A 150 12.48 6.81 -1.65
N GLU A 151 11.53 7.57 -1.09
CA GLU A 151 10.35 8.04 -1.80
C GLU A 151 10.72 8.84 -3.06
N TYR A 152 11.71 9.73 -2.93
CA TYR A 152 12.24 10.57 -4.00
C TYR A 152 13.67 10.14 -4.33
N LEU A 153 13.90 9.73 -5.58
CA LEU A 153 15.20 9.21 -6.05
C LEU A 153 16.31 10.27 -6.03
N ASP A 154 15.96 11.53 -6.23
CA ASP A 154 16.86 12.68 -6.25
C ASP A 154 17.15 13.24 -4.85
N ALA A 155 16.31 12.90 -3.86
CA ALA A 155 16.43 13.39 -2.49
C ALA A 155 16.14 12.29 -1.44
N PRO A 156 16.91 11.19 -1.42
CA PRO A 156 16.77 10.20 -0.36
C PRO A 156 17.18 10.80 0.99
N PHE A 157 16.52 10.34 2.06
CA PHE A 157 16.69 10.90 3.40
C PHE A 157 16.86 9.78 4.44
N TYR A 158 17.64 10.03 5.49
CA TYR A 158 17.76 9.16 6.65
C TYR A 158 17.83 9.97 7.95
N LYS A 159 17.41 9.36 9.06
CA LYS A 159 17.39 9.96 10.40
C LYS A 159 18.04 9.06 11.45
#